data_AF-A0A938MCV3-F1
#
_entry.id   AF-A0A938MCV3-F1
#
_cell.length_a   1.000
_cell.length_b   1.000
_cell.length_c   1.000
_cell.angle_alpha   90.00
_cell.angle_beta   90.00
_cell.angle_gamma   90.00
#
_symmetry.space_group_name_H-M   'P 1'
#
loop_
_entity.id
_entity.type
_entity.pdbx_description
1 polymer ?
#
loop_
_entity_poly.entity_id
_entity_poly.type
_entity_poly.pdbx_seq_one_letter_code
_entity_poly.pdbx_strand_id
1 'polypeptide(L)'
;MPEEAANLAKVLSGIQQKLREELLSDLQGAEEDIKGLSEPGAYSMALDEYRAKFLDKLYMLQSLINELANLDETHRRRLPRVFTVSAPGHEELAKLVNDRLSKLEGCHVSDVKVILAADKTWVAFVTFYPSPFPRKRPV
;
A
#
# COMPACT_ATOMS: atom_id res chain seq x y z
N MET A 1 9.64 -24.93 -8.11
CA MET A 1 8.87 -24.42 -6.96
C MET A 1 9.23 -22.97 -6.59
N PRO A 2 10.42 -22.60 -6.04
CA PRO A 2 10.64 -21.20 -5.60
C PRO A 2 10.76 -20.21 -6.78
N GLU A 3 11.40 -20.64 -7.87
CA GLU A 3 11.60 -19.82 -9.07
C GLU A 3 10.30 -19.55 -9.85
N GLU A 4 9.40 -20.53 -9.91
CA GLU A 4 8.08 -20.39 -10.54
C GLU A 4 7.18 -19.45 -9.72
N ALA A 5 7.19 -19.58 -8.39
CA ALA A 5 6.48 -18.67 -7.50
C ALA A 5 7.00 -17.23 -7.64
N ALA A 6 8.31 -17.05 -7.73
CA ALA A 6 8.93 -15.74 -7.95
C ALA A 6 8.58 -15.13 -9.31
N ASN A 7 8.60 -15.92 -10.37
CA ASN A 7 8.20 -15.48 -11.71
C ASN A 7 6.72 -15.07 -11.75
N LEU A 8 5.85 -15.88 -11.14
CA LEU A 8 4.43 -15.57 -11.06
C LEU A 8 4.17 -14.30 -10.24
N ALA A 9 4.82 -14.14 -9.08
CA ALA A 9 4.71 -12.94 -8.27
C ALA A 9 5.19 -11.67 -8.99
N LYS A 10 6.21 -11.78 -9.86
CA LYS A 10 6.67 -10.69 -10.71
C LYS A 10 5.60 -10.29 -11.74
N VAL A 11 4.96 -11.27 -12.38
CA VAL A 11 3.85 -11.02 -13.33
C VAL A 11 2.67 -10.36 -12.61
N LEU A 12 2.24 -10.90 -11.47
CA LEU A 12 1.14 -10.32 -10.67
C LEU A 12 1.46 -8.90 -10.21
N SER A 13 2.70 -8.64 -9.79
CA SER A 13 3.18 -7.29 -9.45
C SER A 13 3.08 -6.34 -10.63
N GLY A 14 3.44 -6.78 -11.83
CA GLY A 14 3.29 -5.99 -13.06
C GLY A 14 1.84 -5.61 -13.35
N ILE A 15 0.92 -6.56 -13.21
CA ILE A 15 -0.53 -6.30 -13.36
C ILE A 15 -1.02 -5.31 -12.29
N GLN A 16 -0.61 -5.50 -11.03
CA GLN A 16 -0.97 -4.62 -9.92
C GLN A 16 -0.50 -3.18 -10.16
N GLN A 17 0.67 -2.99 -10.77
CA GLN A 17 1.18 -1.65 -11.12
C GLN A 17 0.31 -0.96 -12.18
N LYS A 18 -0.02 -1.68 -13.27
CA LYS A 18 -0.88 -1.13 -14.31
C LYS A 18 -2.25 -0.72 -13.77
N LEU A 19 -2.85 -1.55 -12.93
CA LEU A 19 -4.12 -1.20 -12.26
C LEU A 19 -4.01 0.03 -11.37
N ARG A 20 -2.87 0.26 -10.70
CA ARG A 20 -2.63 1.49 -9.92
C ARG A 20 -2.48 2.72 -10.81
N GLU A 21 -1.81 2.60 -11.94
CA GLU A 21 -1.64 3.69 -12.92
C GLU A 21 -2.98 4.06 -13.55
N GLU A 22 -3.78 3.07 -13.94
CA GLU A 22 -5.14 3.28 -14.44
C GLU A 22 -6.04 3.92 -13.38
N LEU A 23 -6.02 3.42 -12.13
CA LEU A 23 -6.76 4.03 -11.03
C LEU A 23 -6.35 5.49 -10.81
N LEU A 24 -5.05 5.79 -10.81
CA LEU A 24 -4.56 7.16 -10.65
C LEU A 24 -5.06 8.08 -11.77
N SER A 25 -5.01 7.61 -13.02
CA SER A 25 -5.54 8.36 -14.18
C SER A 25 -7.04 8.61 -14.06
N ASP A 26 -7.81 7.60 -13.66
CA ASP A 26 -9.26 7.71 -13.50
C ASP A 26 -9.61 8.68 -12.36
N LEU A 27 -8.90 8.61 -11.23
CA LEU A 27 -9.13 9.51 -10.09
C LEU A 27 -8.75 10.96 -10.40
N GLN A 28 -7.72 11.20 -11.23
CA GLN A 28 -7.39 12.55 -11.71
C GLN A 28 -8.50 13.17 -12.56
N GLY A 29 -9.24 12.34 -13.31
CA GLY A 29 -10.40 12.78 -14.10
C GLY A 29 -11.67 13.03 -13.28
N ALA A 30 -11.72 12.56 -12.03
CA ALA A 30 -12.91 12.55 -11.19
C ALA A 30 -12.72 13.32 -9.86
N GLU A 31 -11.86 14.34 -9.84
CA GLU A 31 -11.48 15.07 -8.62
C GLU A 31 -12.69 15.65 -7.86
N GLU A 32 -13.70 16.15 -8.59
CA GLU A 32 -14.95 16.68 -8.03
C GLU A 32 -15.78 15.59 -7.32
N ASP A 33 -15.86 14.39 -7.89
CA ASP A 33 -16.60 13.26 -7.32
C ASP A 33 -15.91 12.69 -6.07
N ILE A 34 -14.59 12.85 -5.99
CA ILE A 34 -13.75 12.40 -4.87
C ILE A 34 -13.81 13.37 -3.68
N LYS A 35 -14.05 14.67 -3.92
CA LYS A 35 -14.13 15.68 -2.84
C LYS A 35 -15.28 15.42 -1.87
N GLY A 36 -16.38 14.80 -2.32
CA GLY A 36 -17.50 14.43 -1.45
C GLY A 36 -17.21 13.28 -0.48
N LEU A 37 -16.06 12.60 -0.63
CA LEU A 37 -15.75 11.37 0.10
C LEU A 37 -15.19 11.59 1.51
N SER A 38 -14.84 12.84 1.83
CA SER A 38 -14.43 13.22 3.19
C SER A 38 -15.59 13.23 4.19
N GLU A 39 -16.85 13.10 3.74
CA GLU A 39 -18.01 13.10 4.62
C GLU A 39 -18.38 11.69 5.12
N PRO A 40 -18.43 11.46 6.45
CA PRO A 40 -18.86 10.19 7.01
C PRO A 40 -20.32 9.89 6.63
N GLY A 41 -20.54 8.89 5.78
CA GLY A 41 -21.88 8.47 5.32
C GLY A 41 -22.22 8.84 3.87
N ALA A 42 -21.32 9.52 3.16
CA ALA A 42 -21.47 9.77 1.73
C ALA A 42 -21.39 8.45 0.94
N TYR A 43 -22.51 8.00 0.38
CA TYR A 43 -22.53 6.96 -0.63
C TYR A 43 -22.25 7.58 -2.00
N SER A 44 -21.24 7.09 -2.70
CA SER A 44 -20.91 7.50 -4.07
C SER A 44 -20.91 6.28 -4.98
N MET A 45 -21.75 6.31 -6.01
CA MET A 45 -21.82 5.25 -7.02
C MET A 45 -20.48 5.11 -7.75
N ALA A 46 -19.81 6.23 -8.03
CA ALA A 46 -18.47 6.24 -8.62
C ALA A 46 -17.44 5.54 -7.73
N LEU A 47 -17.54 5.69 -6.40
CA LEU A 47 -16.66 4.97 -5.48
C LEU A 47 -16.89 3.46 -5.49
N ASP A 48 -18.14 3.02 -5.56
CA ASP A 48 -18.48 1.60 -5.60
C ASP A 48 -17.95 0.98 -6.91
N GLU A 49 -18.06 1.73 -8.02
CA GLU A 49 -17.44 1.38 -9.29
C GLU A 49 -15.91 1.31 -9.19
N TYR A 50 -15.25 2.30 -8.57
CA TYR A 50 -13.79 2.27 -8.38
C TYR A 50 -13.34 1.14 -7.47
N ARG A 51 -14.12 0.82 -6.44
CA ARG A 51 -13.87 -0.30 -5.56
C ARG A 51 -13.90 -1.61 -6.33
N ALA A 52 -14.98 -1.87 -7.08
CA ALA A 52 -15.12 -3.09 -7.86
C ALA A 52 -14.12 -3.18 -9.02
N LYS A 53 -13.86 -2.05 -9.71
CA LYS A 53 -12.99 -1.99 -10.87
C LYS A 53 -11.51 -2.16 -10.50
N PHE A 54 -11.08 -1.57 -9.39
CA PHE A 54 -9.69 -1.49 -9.01
C PHE A 54 -9.39 -2.10 -7.65
N LEU A 55 -10.02 -1.64 -6.56
CA LEU A 55 -9.61 -2.03 -5.21
C LEU A 55 -9.73 -3.53 -4.97
N ASP A 56 -10.85 -4.15 -5.32
CA ASP A 56 -11.06 -5.59 -5.11
C ASP A 56 -10.03 -6.43 -5.89
N LYS A 57 -9.70 -6.03 -7.12
CA LYS A 57 -8.66 -6.69 -7.93
C LYS A 57 -7.27 -6.47 -7.34
N LEU A 58 -6.96 -5.27 -6.86
CA LEU A 58 -5.70 -4.94 -6.22
C LEU A 58 -5.51 -5.74 -4.93
N TYR A 59 -6.56 -5.91 -4.12
CA TYR A 59 -6.56 -6.76 -2.93
C TYR A 59 -6.37 -8.23 -3.28
N MET A 60 -7.09 -8.74 -4.28
CA MET A 60 -6.94 -10.12 -4.75
C MET A 60 -5.49 -10.41 -5.21
N LEU A 61 -4.93 -9.54 -6.05
CA LEU A 61 -3.55 -9.67 -6.52
C LEU A 61 -2.55 -9.62 -5.36
N GLN A 62 -2.78 -8.74 -4.38
CA GLN A 62 -1.95 -8.67 -3.19
C GLN A 62 -2.01 -9.97 -2.38
N SER A 63 -3.20 -10.54 -2.17
CA SER A 63 -3.38 -11.81 -1.47
C SER A 63 -2.67 -12.95 -2.19
N LEU A 64 -2.76 -13.04 -3.52
CA LEU A 64 -2.06 -14.07 -4.29
C LEU A 64 -0.53 -13.95 -4.18
N ILE A 65 0.00 -12.73 -4.24
CA ILE A 65 1.44 -12.48 -4.03
C ILE A 65 1.87 -12.93 -2.63
N ASN A 66 1.02 -12.70 -1.62
CA ASN A 66 1.28 -13.14 -0.24
C ASN A 66 1.19 -14.66 -0.08
N GLU A 67 0.28 -15.34 -0.76
CA GLU A 67 0.24 -16.82 -0.73
C GLU A 67 1.49 -17.42 -1.40
N LEU A 68 1.91 -16.86 -2.54
CA LEU A 68 3.16 -17.25 -3.20
C LEU A 68 4.39 -16.98 -2.33
N ALA A 69 4.35 -15.92 -1.53
CA ALA A 69 5.36 -15.63 -0.52
C ALA A 69 5.43 -16.72 0.57
N ASN A 70 4.28 -17.19 1.04
CA ASN A 70 4.21 -18.13 2.15
C ASN A 70 4.62 -19.56 1.76
N LEU A 71 4.54 -19.89 0.47
CA LEU A 71 5.00 -21.18 -0.08
C LEU A 71 6.53 -21.34 -0.09
N ASP A 72 7.28 -20.25 0.03
CA ASP A 72 8.74 -20.28 0.10
C ASP A 72 9.19 -20.43 1.57
N GLU A 73 9.62 -21.63 1.97
CA GLU A 73 9.99 -21.95 3.36
C GLU A 73 11.11 -21.04 3.92
N THR A 74 11.90 -20.42 3.05
CA THR A 74 12.93 -19.45 3.40
C THR A 74 12.36 -18.12 3.94
N HIS A 75 11.06 -17.84 3.74
CA HIS A 75 10.43 -16.56 4.12
C HIS A 75 9.82 -16.52 5.52
N ARG A 76 9.78 -17.64 6.25
CA ARG A 76 9.27 -17.71 7.64
C ARG A 76 10.06 -16.87 8.65
N ARG A 77 11.16 -16.20 8.26
CA ARG A 77 12.03 -15.38 9.13
C ARG A 77 12.15 -13.91 8.72
N ARG A 78 11.16 -13.35 8.00
CA ARG A 78 11.18 -11.91 7.69
C ARG A 78 10.83 -11.12 8.94
N LEU A 79 11.86 -10.57 9.58
CA LEU A 79 11.68 -9.68 10.72
C LEU A 79 10.90 -8.43 10.27
N PRO A 80 9.91 -8.00 11.06
CA PRO A 80 9.22 -6.75 10.81
C PRO A 80 10.23 -5.60 10.88
N ARG A 81 10.10 -4.65 9.95
CA ARG A 81 10.83 -3.39 9.97
C ARG A 81 9.90 -2.30 10.46
N VAL A 82 10.47 -1.31 11.13
CA VAL A 82 9.72 -0.13 11.60
C VAL A 82 10.41 1.10 11.07
N PHE A 83 9.64 2.04 10.52
CA PHE A 83 10.10 3.41 10.35
C PHE A 83 9.21 4.35 11.16
N THR A 84 9.82 5.45 11.60
CA THR A 84 9.18 6.48 12.39
C THR A 84 9.24 7.80 11.65
N VAL A 85 8.13 8.53 11.63
CA VAL A 85 8.07 9.90 11.14
C VAL A 85 7.36 10.77 12.17
N SER A 86 7.76 12.03 12.25
CA SER A 86 7.19 13.00 13.18
C SER A 86 6.90 14.32 12.47
N ALA A 87 5.81 14.98 12.85
CA ALA A 87 5.41 16.28 12.34
C ALA A 87 4.70 17.10 13.41
N PRO A 88 4.78 18.44 13.37
CA PRO A 88 4.05 19.30 14.32
C PRO A 88 2.53 19.24 14.12
N GLY A 89 2.05 18.92 12.91
CA GLY A 89 0.63 18.83 12.58
C GLY A 89 0.21 17.42 12.16
N HIS A 90 -1.04 17.06 12.47
CA HIS A 90 -1.62 15.77 12.10
C HIS A 90 -1.70 15.58 10.57
N GLU A 91 -2.10 16.62 9.83
CA GLU A 91 -2.15 16.57 8.35
C GLU A 91 -0.76 16.43 7.72
N GLU A 92 0.23 17.12 8.28
CA GLU A 92 1.61 17.04 7.82
C GLU A 92 2.20 15.64 8.09
N LEU A 93 1.87 15.06 9.25
CA LEU A 93 2.21 13.67 9.56
C LEU A 93 1.60 12.71 8.53
N ALA A 94 0.33 12.87 8.19
CA ALA A 94 -0.35 12.02 7.21
C ALA A 94 0.32 12.09 5.83
N LYS A 95 0.70 13.30 5.37
CA LYS A 95 1.46 13.48 4.12
C LYS A 95 2.81 12.77 4.16
N LEU A 96 3.56 12.90 5.25
CA LEU A 96 4.87 12.24 5.42
C LEU A 96 4.76 10.73 5.48
N VAL A 97 3.76 10.20 6.18
CA VAL A 97 3.48 8.75 6.20
C VAL A 97 3.17 8.27 4.78
N ASN A 98 2.27 8.95 4.06
CA ASN A 98 1.91 8.57 2.69
C ASN A 98 3.11 8.63 1.73
N ASP A 99 3.95 9.66 1.81
CA ASP A 99 5.18 9.74 1.01
C ASP A 99 6.19 8.63 1.34
N ARG A 100 6.29 8.22 2.60
CA ARG A 100 7.13 7.07 2.98
C ARG A 100 6.54 5.75 2.49
N LEU A 101 5.22 5.58 2.60
CA LEU A 101 4.52 4.39 2.16
C LEU A 101 4.57 4.21 0.64
N SER A 102 4.45 5.29 -0.13
CA SER A 102 4.55 5.23 -1.60
C SER A 102 5.92 4.75 -2.09
N LYS A 103 6.98 5.04 -1.31
CA LYS A 103 8.36 4.60 -1.59
C LYS A 103 8.62 3.15 -1.14
N LEU A 104 7.75 2.57 -0.33
CA LEU A 104 7.84 1.19 0.11
C LEU A 104 7.27 0.25 -0.95
N GLU A 105 7.97 0.15 -2.07
CA GLU A 105 7.62 -0.79 -3.13
C GLU A 105 7.75 -2.23 -2.66
N GLY A 106 6.67 -2.99 -2.84
CA GLY A 106 6.63 -4.38 -2.40
C GLY A 106 6.93 -4.45 -0.91
N CYS A 107 6.17 -3.76 -0.07
CA CYS A 107 6.18 -4.01 1.37
C CYS A 107 4.74 -4.17 1.82
N HIS A 108 4.53 -5.04 2.79
CA HIS A 108 3.23 -5.18 3.45
C HIS A 108 3.27 -4.38 4.75
N VAL A 109 2.48 -3.31 4.82
CA VAL A 109 2.28 -2.56 6.07
C VAL A 109 1.40 -3.40 6.98
N SER A 110 1.92 -3.72 8.15
CA SER A 110 1.23 -4.52 9.16
C SER A 110 0.48 -3.69 10.17
N ASP A 111 1.04 -2.53 10.55
CA ASP A 111 0.48 -1.67 11.58
C ASP A 111 0.96 -0.22 11.38
N VAL A 112 0.07 0.72 11.66
CA VAL A 112 0.37 2.16 11.69
C VAL A 112 -0.16 2.73 13.00
N LYS A 113 0.75 3.06 13.90
CA LYS A 113 0.43 3.62 15.21
C LYS A 113 0.78 5.09 15.25
N VAL A 114 -0.23 5.93 15.49
CA VAL A 114 -0.06 7.38 15.63
C VAL A 114 -0.21 7.79 17.10
N ILE A 115 0.72 8.58 17.61
CA ILE A 115 0.69 9.13 18.97
C ILE A 115 1.01 10.62 18.95
N LEU A 116 0.47 11.35 19.93
CA LEU A 116 0.89 12.72 20.24
C LEU A 116 1.94 12.65 21.35
N ALA A 117 3.16 13.08 21.07
CA ALA A 117 4.24 13.12 22.03
C ALA A 117 4.09 14.30 23.01
N ALA A 118 4.83 14.23 24.14
CA ALA A 118 4.73 15.21 25.22
C ALA A 118 5.12 16.64 24.80
N ASP A 119 5.94 16.76 23.76
CA ASP A 119 6.35 18.02 23.11
C ASP A 119 5.30 18.57 22.12
N LYS A 120 4.11 17.96 22.06
CA LYS A 120 3.02 18.25 21.12
C LYS A 120 3.35 17.90 19.66
N THR A 121 4.36 17.08 19.42
CA THR A 121 4.69 16.58 18.09
C THR A 121 3.89 15.30 17.80
N TRP A 122 3.28 15.21 16.62
CA TRP A 122 2.64 13.99 16.16
C TRP A 122 3.69 13.01 15.65
N VAL A 123 3.60 11.74 16.04
CA VAL A 123 4.55 10.69 15.67
C VAL A 123 3.80 9.48 15.14
N ALA A 124 4.23 8.95 13.99
CA ALA A 124 3.73 7.69 13.44
C ALA A 124 4.83 6.63 13.46
N PHE A 125 4.48 5.44 13.92
CA PHE A 125 5.26 4.22 13.82
C PHE A 125 4.60 3.32 12.80
N VAL A 126 5.33 2.98 11.74
CA VAL A 126 4.82 2.12 10.67
C VAL A 126 5.61 0.84 10.67
N THR A 127 4.94 -0.25 11.01
CA THR A 127 5.51 -1.61 10.98
C THR A 127 5.21 -2.24 9.63
N PHE A 128 6.22 -2.78 8.96
CA PHE A 128 6.07 -3.38 7.64
C PHE A 128 6.98 -4.60 7.44
N TYR A 129 6.56 -5.47 6.53
CA TYR A 129 7.32 -6.63 6.08
C TYR A 129 7.81 -6.40 4.64
N PRO A 130 9.11 -6.53 4.35
CA PRO A 130 9.61 -6.46 2.98
C PRO A 130 9.00 -7.58 2.13
N SER A 131 8.56 -7.24 0.90
CA SER A 131 8.07 -8.21 -0.07
C SER A 131 9.14 -9.24 -0.36
N PRO A 132 8.73 -10.51 -0.53
CA PRO A 132 9.63 -11.55 -0.95
C PRO A 132 10.10 -11.51 -2.38
N PHE A 133 9.47 -10.66 -3.17
CA PHE A 133 9.79 -10.49 -4.56
C PHE A 133 10.20 -9.04 -4.77
N PRO A 134 11.42 -8.63 -4.32
CA PRO A 134 11.89 -7.28 -4.56
C PRO A 134 11.98 -7.06 -6.07
N ARG A 135 11.36 -5.98 -6.56
CA ARG A 135 11.55 -5.56 -7.95
C ARG A 135 13.01 -5.19 -8.13
N LYS A 136 13.78 -5.99 -8.88
CA LYS A 136 15.06 -5.52 -9.40
C LYS A 136 14.76 -4.35 -10.34
N ARG A 137 15.27 -3.16 -10.04
CA ARG A 137 15.31 -2.07 -11.04
C ARG A 137 16.07 -2.61 -12.26
N PRO A 138 15.57 -2.43 -13.49
CA PRO A 138 16.43 -2.60 -14.65
C PRO A 138 17.61 -1.62 -14.49
N VAL A 139 18.83 -2.16 -14.62
CA VAL A 139 20.08 -1.39 -14.72
C VAL A 139 20.16 -0.81 -16.12
#